data_AF-A0A6G8IP09-F1
#
_entry.id   AF-A0A6G8IP09-F1
#
_cell.length_a   1.000
_cell.length_b   1.000
_cell.length_c   1.000
_cell.angle_alpha   90.00
_cell.angle_beta   90.00
_cell.angle_gamma   90.00
#
_symmetry.space_group_name_H-M   'P 1'
#
loop_
_entity.id
_entity.type
_entity.pdbx_description
1 polymer ?
#
loop_
_entity_poly.entity_id
_entity_poly.type
_entity_poly.pdbx_seq_one_letter_code
_entity_poly.pdbx_strand_id
1 'polypeptide(L)'
;MRAAAVLALGALVSGMAAAQSIYTCTDSKGRRITSDRPITDCLDREQQRMGRTGTVRETIPPSYTREERERVEAQRRAEAEKEARLAEEKRRNRALLIRYPSAAVHDKERQEALSQIDEVIAAVNKRELALAAQRKEIDTEFEFYKADPAKAPAWLKRKRDDNEKQMELQKRFLAEQEQEKKRVAQRFDEELAKLQQLWSAQVPANR
;
A
#
# COMPACT_ATOMS: atom_id res chain seq x y z
N MET A 1 -20.49 -57.73 -40.99
CA MET A 1 -20.27 -59.19 -41.15
C MET A 1 -18.92 -59.54 -40.54
N ARG A 2 -18.91 -60.44 -39.52
CA ARG A 2 -17.81 -61.34 -39.11
C ARG A 2 -16.49 -60.70 -38.64
N ALA A 3 -15.75 -61.18 -37.66
CA ALA A 3 -15.90 -62.23 -36.64
C ALA A 3 -14.77 -61.99 -35.60
N ALA A 4 -14.95 -62.54 -34.39
CA ALA A 4 -14.03 -62.45 -33.26
C ALA A 4 -12.74 -63.27 -33.44
N ALA A 5 -11.68 -62.92 -32.70
CA ALA A 5 -10.70 -63.87 -32.17
C ALA A 5 -10.04 -63.32 -30.89
N VAL A 6 -10.14 -64.11 -29.82
CA VAL A 6 -9.52 -63.96 -28.50
C VAL A 6 -8.23 -64.79 -28.45
N LEU A 7 -7.14 -64.30 -27.85
CA LEU A 7 -6.02 -65.04 -27.21
C LEU A 7 -4.99 -63.99 -26.72
N ALA A 8 -4.90 -63.65 -25.43
CA ALA A 8 -4.27 -64.35 -24.29
C ALA A 8 -2.81 -63.93 -24.01
N LEU A 9 -2.63 -63.34 -22.81
CA LEU A 9 -1.53 -63.41 -21.84
C LEU A 9 -0.07 -63.07 -22.23
N GLY A 10 0.49 -62.10 -21.47
CA GLY A 10 1.94 -61.89 -21.36
C GLY A 10 2.30 -60.66 -20.52
N ALA A 11 1.90 -60.61 -19.24
CA ALA A 11 2.36 -59.58 -18.32
C ALA A 11 3.80 -59.87 -17.87
N LEU A 12 4.78 -59.18 -18.47
CA LEU A 12 6.14 -59.09 -17.94
C LEU A 12 6.16 -58.09 -16.79
N VAL A 13 5.98 -58.58 -15.57
CA VAL A 13 6.31 -57.82 -14.35
C VAL A 13 7.83 -57.83 -14.22
N SER A 14 8.48 -56.84 -14.82
CA SER A 14 9.87 -56.52 -14.51
C SER A 14 9.94 -56.09 -13.05
N GLY A 15 10.40 -56.99 -12.16
CA GLY A 15 10.75 -56.63 -10.80
C GLY A 15 11.80 -55.53 -10.83
N MET A 16 11.44 -54.33 -10.36
CA MET A 16 12.42 -53.29 -10.06
C MET A 16 13.36 -53.85 -9.00
N ALA A 17 14.57 -54.23 -9.40
CA ALA A 17 15.65 -54.49 -8.46
C ALA A 17 15.88 -53.18 -7.69
N ALA A 18 15.38 -53.10 -6.45
CA ALA A 18 15.65 -51.99 -5.57
C ALA A 18 17.17 -51.88 -5.41
N ALA A 19 17.78 -50.83 -5.96
CA ALA A 19 19.19 -50.57 -5.78
C ALA A 19 19.45 -50.38 -4.28
N GLN A 20 20.06 -51.37 -3.63
CA GLN A 20 20.42 -51.30 -2.22
C GLN A 20 21.42 -50.14 -2.02
N SER A 21 21.00 -49.11 -1.29
CA SER A 21 21.84 -47.97 -0.90
C SER A 21 21.93 -47.92 0.62
N ILE A 22 23.15 -47.81 1.14
CA ILE A 22 23.41 -47.82 2.58
C ILE A 22 23.47 -46.38 3.07
N TYR A 23 22.71 -46.06 4.11
CA TYR A 23 22.71 -44.77 4.77
C TYR A 23 23.68 -44.80 5.96
N THR A 24 24.50 -43.76 6.09
CA THR A 24 25.36 -43.57 7.26
C THR A 24 25.29 -42.16 7.82
N CYS A 25 25.28 -42.06 9.15
CA CYS A 25 25.35 -40.81 9.88
C CYS A 25 26.13 -41.00 11.19
N THR A 26 26.49 -39.88 11.83
CA THR A 26 27.11 -39.88 13.16
C THR A 26 26.13 -39.29 14.16
N ASP A 27 25.74 -40.06 15.17
CA ASP A 27 24.78 -39.64 16.20
C ASP A 27 25.35 -38.52 17.11
N SER A 28 24.51 -37.95 17.99
CA SER A 28 24.91 -36.90 18.93
C SER A 28 25.97 -37.34 19.96
N LYS A 29 26.21 -38.65 20.09
CA LYS A 29 27.20 -39.27 20.98
C LYS A 29 28.50 -39.63 20.23
N GLY A 30 28.62 -39.24 18.96
CA GLY A 30 29.79 -39.50 18.13
C GLY A 30 29.86 -40.92 17.56
N ARG A 31 28.78 -41.72 17.64
CA ARG A 31 28.74 -43.10 17.13
C ARG A 31 28.25 -43.11 15.69
N ARG A 32 28.94 -43.86 14.83
CA ARG A 32 28.54 -44.06 13.43
C ARG A 32 27.42 -45.09 13.34
N ILE A 33 26.27 -44.68 12.81
CA ILE A 33 25.11 -45.55 12.54
C ILE A 33 25.10 -45.85 11.03
N THR A 34 24.87 -47.12 10.70
CA THR A 34 24.77 -47.61 9.32
C THR A 34 23.47 -48.37 9.17
N SER A 35 22.72 -48.13 8.09
CA SER A 35 21.40 -48.70 7.90
C SER A 35 21.07 -48.80 6.42
N ASP A 36 20.38 -49.86 6.00
CA ASP A 36 19.91 -50.02 4.60
C ASP A 36 18.69 -49.14 4.27
N ARG A 37 18.17 -48.43 5.28
CA ARG A 37 17.06 -47.47 5.20
C ARG A 37 17.46 -46.12 5.83
N PRO A 38 16.78 -45.00 5.49
CA PRO A 38 17.01 -43.71 6.15
C PRO A 38 17.00 -43.80 7.67
N ILE A 39 17.97 -43.15 8.32
CA ILE A 39 18.19 -43.26 9.77
C ILE A 39 17.35 -42.20 10.47
N THR A 40 16.30 -42.62 11.18
CA THR A 40 15.37 -41.71 11.88
C THR A 40 16.05 -40.91 12.99
N ASP A 41 17.03 -41.51 13.66
CA ASP A 41 17.79 -40.87 14.75
C ASP A 41 18.76 -39.78 14.27
N CYS A 42 18.91 -39.64 12.95
CA CYS A 42 19.78 -38.68 12.30
C CYS A 42 19.00 -37.72 11.39
N LEU A 43 17.70 -37.54 11.59
CA LEU A 43 16.89 -36.59 10.82
C LEU A 43 17.29 -35.13 11.10
N ASP A 44 17.92 -34.86 12.24
CA ASP A 44 18.44 -33.55 12.68
C ASP A 44 19.84 -33.22 12.12
N ARG A 45 20.44 -34.10 11.32
CA ARG A 45 21.82 -34.01 10.83
C ARG A 45 21.99 -34.56 9.42
N GLU A 46 23.16 -34.34 8.85
CA GLU A 46 23.47 -34.88 7.52
C GLU A 46 23.61 -36.41 7.54
N GLN A 47 23.05 -37.06 6.53
CA GLN A 47 23.21 -38.49 6.28
C GLN A 47 23.83 -38.71 4.91
N GLN A 48 24.80 -39.60 4.80
CA GLN A 48 25.39 -39.97 3.52
C GLN A 48 24.72 -41.23 3.00
N ARG A 49 24.16 -41.16 1.78
CA ARG A 49 23.67 -42.32 1.04
C ARG A 49 24.81 -42.86 0.17
N MET A 50 25.30 -44.04 0.51
CA MET A 50 26.36 -44.75 -0.21
C MET A 50 25.79 -45.73 -1.23
N GLY A 51 26.47 -45.87 -2.37
CA GLY A 51 26.19 -46.90 -3.37
C GLY A 51 26.78 -48.26 -3.00
N ARG A 52 26.49 -49.29 -3.79
CA ARG A 52 26.99 -50.67 -3.60
C ARG A 52 28.51 -50.79 -3.50
N THR A 53 29.25 -49.85 -4.10
CA THR A 53 30.71 -49.80 -4.09
C THR A 53 31.29 -49.01 -2.91
N GLY A 54 30.48 -48.59 -1.94
CA GLY A 54 30.92 -47.80 -0.78
C GLY A 54 31.21 -46.32 -1.08
N THR A 55 30.96 -45.87 -2.31
CA THR A 55 31.11 -44.46 -2.70
C THR A 55 29.88 -43.66 -2.28
N VAL A 56 30.10 -42.45 -1.75
CA VAL A 56 29.00 -41.52 -1.39
C VAL A 56 28.30 -41.09 -2.67
N ARG A 57 27.01 -41.43 -2.78
CA ARG A 57 26.17 -41.11 -3.93
C ARG A 57 25.39 -39.82 -3.73
N GLU A 58 24.97 -39.53 -2.50
CA GLU A 58 24.23 -38.32 -2.14
C GLU A 58 24.43 -38.02 -0.65
N THR A 59 24.56 -36.75 -0.28
CA THR A 59 24.48 -36.29 1.11
C THR A 59 23.10 -35.68 1.34
N ILE A 60 22.32 -36.30 2.22
CA ILE A 60 20.97 -35.91 2.59
C ILE A 60 21.09 -34.88 3.73
N PRO A 61 20.62 -33.64 3.54
CA PRO A 61 20.67 -32.62 4.58
C PRO A 61 19.70 -32.95 5.73
N PRO A 62 19.90 -32.35 6.91
CA PRO A 62 18.96 -32.44 8.01
C PRO A 62 17.54 -32.10 7.53
N SER A 63 16.55 -32.91 7.88
CA SER A 63 15.17 -32.49 7.71
C SER A 63 14.85 -31.50 8.83
N TYR A 64 14.82 -30.21 8.52
CA TYR A 64 14.29 -29.21 9.44
C TYR A 64 12.94 -29.68 9.98
N THR A 65 12.73 -29.53 11.28
CA THR A 65 11.39 -29.68 11.86
C THR A 65 10.44 -28.69 11.19
N ARG A 66 9.14 -28.99 11.20
CA ARG A 66 8.14 -28.09 10.63
C ARG A 66 8.29 -26.67 11.20
N GLU A 67 8.53 -26.56 12.50
CA GLU A 67 8.72 -25.29 13.19
C GLU A 67 10.01 -24.56 12.76
N GLU A 68 11.12 -25.26 12.57
CA GLU A 68 12.37 -24.64 12.07
C GLU A 68 12.23 -24.15 10.63
N ARG A 69 11.52 -24.87 9.75
CA ARG A 69 11.21 -24.39 8.40
C ARG A 69 10.36 -23.14 8.45
N GLU A 70 9.31 -23.14 9.27
CA GLU A 70 8.43 -21.99 9.46
C GLU A 70 9.20 -20.77 9.99
N ARG A 71 10.15 -20.96 10.92
CA ARG A 71 11.03 -19.88 11.42
C ARG A 71 11.96 -19.31 10.35
N VAL A 72 12.62 -20.17 9.56
CA VAL A 72 13.51 -19.74 8.47
C VAL A 72 12.72 -19.04 7.37
N GLU A 73 11.54 -19.55 7.01
CA GLU A 73 10.65 -18.89 6.05
C GLU A 73 10.15 -17.54 6.57
N ALA A 74 9.77 -17.44 7.84
CA ALA A 74 9.34 -16.18 8.45
C ALA A 74 10.47 -15.14 8.45
N GLN A 75 11.71 -15.55 8.77
CA GLN A 75 12.88 -14.68 8.68
C GLN A 75 13.13 -14.19 7.26
N ARG A 76 13.13 -15.11 6.27
CA ARG A 76 13.29 -14.76 4.85
C ARG A 76 12.20 -13.82 4.35
N ARG A 77 10.94 -14.04 4.75
CA ARG A 77 9.83 -13.14 4.41
C ARG A 77 10.03 -11.75 5.01
N ALA A 78 10.45 -11.68 6.28
CA ALA A 78 10.71 -10.41 6.94
C ALA A 78 11.89 -9.64 6.33
N GLU A 79 12.95 -10.34 5.90
CA GLU A 79 14.08 -9.74 5.18
C GLU A 79 13.65 -9.23 3.80
N ALA A 80 12.94 -10.06 3.03
CA ALA A 80 12.41 -9.67 1.72
C ALA A 80 11.46 -8.47 1.81
N GLU A 81 10.61 -8.40 2.84
CA GLU A 81 9.72 -7.26 3.08
C GLU A 81 10.51 -5.98 3.40
N LYS A 82 11.59 -6.08 4.19
CA LYS A 82 12.48 -4.94 4.46
C LYS A 82 13.15 -4.44 3.19
N GLU A 83 13.70 -5.35 2.37
CA GLU A 83 14.32 -4.98 1.10
C GLU A 83 13.32 -4.37 0.12
N ALA A 84 12.12 -4.95 0.02
CA ALA A 84 11.04 -4.42 -0.80
C ALA A 84 10.63 -3.01 -0.36
N ARG A 85 10.54 -2.74 0.95
CA ARG A 85 10.24 -1.41 1.49
C ARG A 85 11.32 -0.39 1.12
N LEU A 86 12.60 -0.75 1.23
CA LEU A 86 13.72 0.13 0.87
C LEU A 86 13.76 0.41 -0.64
N ALA A 87 13.50 -0.60 -1.47
CA ALA A 87 13.42 -0.44 -2.91
C ALA A 87 12.25 0.47 -3.31
N GLU A 88 11.09 0.30 -2.66
CA GLU A 88 9.91 1.15 -2.86
C GLU A 88 10.19 2.60 -2.47
N GLU A 89 10.84 2.81 -1.33
CA GLU A 89 11.21 4.16 -0.88
C GLU A 89 12.15 4.85 -1.89
N LYS A 90 13.18 4.14 -2.36
CA LYS A 90 14.08 4.66 -3.41
C LYS A 90 13.34 5.00 -4.70
N ARG A 91 12.40 4.15 -5.11
CA ARG A 91 11.55 4.39 -6.29
C ARG A 91 10.70 5.63 -6.13
N ARG A 92 10.04 5.79 -4.97
CA ARG A 92 9.24 6.97 -4.63
C ARG A 92 10.07 8.25 -4.59
N ASN A 93 11.26 8.21 -3.99
CA ASN A 93 12.16 9.35 -3.91
C ASN A 93 12.65 9.77 -5.31
N ARG A 94 12.99 8.80 -6.16
CA ARG A 94 13.37 9.07 -7.56
C ARG A 94 12.22 9.70 -8.35
N ALA A 95 10.99 9.20 -8.16
CA ALA A 95 9.81 9.78 -8.82
C ALA A 95 9.56 11.23 -8.39
N LEU A 96 9.72 11.55 -7.10
CA LEU A 96 9.61 12.92 -6.58
C LEU A 96 10.64 13.86 -7.21
N LEU A 97 11.90 13.42 -7.31
CA LEU A 97 12.98 14.21 -7.90
C LEU A 97 12.80 14.44 -9.41
N ILE A 98 12.21 13.49 -10.12
CA ILE A 98 11.88 13.64 -11.55
C ILE A 98 10.77 14.67 -11.75
N ARG A 99 9.72 14.62 -10.89
CA ARG A 99 8.60 15.57 -10.96
C ARG A 99 9.03 16.98 -10.54
N TYR A 100 9.83 17.07 -9.48
CA TYR A 100 10.28 18.33 -8.88
C TYR A 100 11.82 18.37 -8.87
N PRO A 101 12.44 18.74 -9.99
CA PRO A 101 13.90 18.85 -10.08
C PRO A 101 14.46 20.05 -9.29
N SER A 102 13.62 21.04 -8.94
CA SER A 102 14.02 22.20 -8.15
C SER A 102 12.85 22.79 -7.36
N ALA A 103 13.17 23.61 -6.35
CA ALA A 103 12.18 24.32 -5.54
C ALA A 103 11.22 25.17 -6.39
N ALA A 104 11.72 25.83 -7.43
CA ALA A 104 10.90 26.67 -8.30
C ALA A 104 9.78 25.90 -9.02
N VAL A 105 10.03 24.64 -9.42
CA VAL A 105 9.01 23.79 -10.07
C VAL A 105 7.93 23.40 -9.06
N HIS A 106 8.33 23.00 -7.85
CA HIS A 106 7.40 22.66 -6.77
C HIS A 106 6.56 23.87 -6.36
N ASP A 107 7.17 25.04 -6.19
CA ASP A 107 6.49 26.26 -5.76
C ASP A 107 5.48 26.75 -6.80
N LYS A 108 5.81 26.61 -8.09
CA LYS A 108 4.87 26.91 -9.18
C LYS A 108 3.64 26.00 -9.12
N GLU A 109 3.82 24.69 -8.97
CA GLU A 109 2.71 23.75 -8.87
C GLU A 109 1.86 23.98 -7.61
N ARG A 110 2.51 24.31 -6.48
CA ARG A 110 1.84 24.73 -5.24
C ARG A 110 0.97 25.96 -5.47
N GLN A 111 1.50 26.98 -6.14
CA GLN A 111 0.75 28.21 -6.45
C GLN A 111 -0.45 27.93 -7.36
N GLU A 112 -0.26 27.14 -8.42
CA GLU A 112 -1.34 26.76 -9.35
C GLU A 112 -2.45 25.93 -8.67
N ALA A 113 -2.09 25.04 -7.74
CA ALA A 113 -3.06 24.26 -6.98
C ALA A 113 -3.85 25.15 -5.99
N LEU A 114 -3.16 26.05 -5.29
CA LEU A 114 -3.80 26.95 -4.33
C LEU A 114 -4.65 28.03 -5.02
N SER A 115 -4.24 28.52 -6.19
CA SER A 115 -4.98 29.54 -6.93
C SER A 115 -6.35 29.05 -7.38
N GLN A 116 -6.48 27.78 -7.77
CA GLN A 116 -7.77 27.18 -8.12
C GLN A 116 -8.75 27.19 -6.94
N ILE A 117 -8.27 26.89 -5.74
CA ILE A 117 -9.10 26.94 -4.52
C ILE A 117 -9.44 28.40 -4.18
N ASP A 118 -8.49 29.31 -4.35
CA ASP A 118 -8.71 30.74 -4.12
C ASP A 118 -9.74 31.36 -5.07
N GLU A 119 -9.78 30.94 -6.33
CA GLU A 119 -10.82 31.34 -7.28
C GLU A 119 -12.22 30.89 -6.83
N VAL A 120 -12.34 29.66 -6.31
CA VAL A 120 -13.59 29.16 -5.74
C VAL A 120 -14.00 29.96 -4.51
N ILE A 121 -13.08 30.19 -3.57
CA ILE A 121 -13.31 31.01 -2.37
C ILE A 121 -13.75 32.43 -2.76
N ALA A 122 -13.10 33.04 -3.76
CA ALA A 122 -13.47 34.37 -4.24
C ALA A 122 -14.89 34.40 -4.82
N ALA A 123 -15.29 33.37 -5.56
CA ALA A 123 -16.65 33.25 -6.09
C ALA A 123 -17.69 33.12 -4.97
N VAL A 124 -17.40 32.33 -3.92
CA VAL A 124 -18.27 32.18 -2.74
C VAL A 124 -18.42 33.49 -1.99
N ASN A 125 -17.31 34.18 -1.72
CA ASN A 125 -17.32 35.50 -1.06
C ASN A 125 -18.14 36.52 -1.86
N LYS A 126 -18.01 36.54 -3.20
CA LYS A 126 -18.84 37.39 -4.06
C LYS A 126 -20.33 37.05 -3.93
N ARG A 127 -20.67 35.75 -3.81
CA ARG A 127 -22.05 35.31 -3.61
C ARG A 127 -22.58 35.72 -2.23
N GLU A 128 -21.79 35.61 -1.18
CA GLU A 128 -22.17 36.09 0.16
C GLU A 128 -22.46 37.59 0.17
N LEU A 129 -21.61 38.40 -0.48
CA LEU A 129 -21.85 39.84 -0.62
C LEU A 129 -23.17 40.14 -1.34
N ALA A 130 -23.48 39.40 -2.41
CA ALA A 130 -24.73 39.55 -3.13
C ALA A 130 -25.94 39.15 -2.26
N LEU A 131 -25.84 38.05 -1.50
CA LEU A 131 -26.88 37.62 -0.56
C LEU A 131 -27.08 38.63 0.58
N ALA A 132 -26.01 39.23 1.08
CA ALA A 132 -26.06 40.27 2.10
C ALA A 132 -26.72 41.56 1.57
N ALA A 133 -26.47 41.94 0.32
CA ALA A 133 -27.17 43.05 -0.33
C ALA A 133 -28.68 42.74 -0.47
N GLN A 134 -29.02 41.55 -0.95
CA GLN A 134 -30.42 41.09 -1.02
C GLN A 134 -31.10 41.09 0.35
N ARG A 135 -30.38 40.72 1.41
CA ARG A 135 -30.91 40.75 2.78
C ARG A 135 -31.30 42.17 3.19
N LYS A 136 -30.48 43.17 2.88
CA LYS A 136 -30.79 44.59 3.17
C LYS A 136 -32.03 45.07 2.44
N GLU A 137 -32.22 44.68 1.18
CA GLU A 137 -33.43 44.99 0.42
C GLU A 137 -34.67 44.35 1.06
N ILE A 138 -34.57 43.06 1.44
CA ILE A 138 -35.65 42.36 2.16
C ILE A 138 -35.95 43.05 3.48
N ASP A 139 -34.94 43.40 4.27
CA ASP A 139 -35.11 44.07 5.55
C ASP A 139 -35.77 45.45 5.38
N THR A 140 -35.49 46.15 4.27
CA THR A 140 -36.17 47.41 3.90
C THR A 140 -37.66 47.18 3.61
N GLU A 141 -38.03 46.11 2.92
CA GLU A 141 -39.45 45.74 2.73
C GLU A 141 -40.13 45.36 4.07
N PHE A 142 -39.36 44.82 5.02
CA PHE A 142 -39.84 44.50 6.38
C PHE A 142 -40.03 45.72 7.28
N GLU A 143 -39.47 46.89 6.95
CA GLU A 143 -39.62 48.14 7.72
C GLU A 143 -41.09 48.45 8.03
N PHE A 144 -41.98 48.23 7.06
CA PHE A 144 -43.42 48.46 7.21
C PHE A 144 -44.06 47.54 8.27
N TYR A 145 -43.47 46.38 8.53
CA TYR A 145 -43.96 45.37 9.47
C TYR A 145 -43.14 45.33 10.77
N LYS A 146 -42.26 46.31 11.03
CA LYS A 146 -41.38 46.31 12.21
C LYS A 146 -42.10 46.16 13.55
N ALA A 147 -43.25 46.81 13.70
CA ALA A 147 -44.04 46.74 14.93
C ALA A 147 -44.64 45.34 15.16
N ASP A 148 -44.93 44.60 14.09
CA ASP A 148 -45.48 43.25 14.15
C ASP A 148 -45.04 42.42 12.93
N PRO A 149 -43.87 41.76 13.00
CA PRO A 149 -43.34 40.96 11.91
C PRO A 149 -44.23 39.76 11.55
N ALA A 150 -45.15 39.35 12.43
CA ALA A 150 -46.08 38.27 12.16
C ALA A 150 -47.14 38.67 11.10
N LYS A 151 -47.39 39.97 10.92
CA LYS A 151 -48.29 40.48 9.87
C LYS A 151 -47.64 40.58 8.49
N ALA A 152 -46.33 40.38 8.38
CA ALA A 152 -45.67 40.38 7.09
C ALA A 152 -46.24 39.27 6.17
N PRO A 153 -46.44 39.56 4.87
CA PRO A 153 -46.93 38.58 3.91
C PRO A 153 -46.09 37.30 3.88
N ALA A 154 -46.74 36.17 3.62
CA ALA A 154 -46.07 34.87 3.60
C ALA A 154 -44.92 34.81 2.57
N TRP A 155 -45.06 35.47 1.43
CA TRP A 155 -44.01 35.53 0.40
C TRP A 155 -42.75 36.27 0.90
N LEU A 156 -42.92 37.33 1.69
CA LEU A 156 -41.83 38.16 2.21
C LEU A 156 -41.05 37.41 3.31
N LYS A 157 -41.77 36.68 4.18
CA LYS A 157 -41.14 35.76 5.15
C LYS A 157 -40.33 34.67 4.46
N ARG A 158 -40.91 33.99 3.45
CA ARG A 158 -40.21 32.99 2.66
C ARG A 158 -38.95 33.56 1.99
N LYS A 159 -39.05 34.75 1.38
CA LYS A 159 -37.92 35.43 0.75
C LYS A 159 -36.75 35.63 1.74
N ARG A 160 -37.04 36.06 2.98
CA ARG A 160 -36.04 36.20 4.04
C ARG A 160 -35.43 34.86 4.44
N ASP A 161 -36.28 33.86 4.71
CA ASP A 161 -35.84 32.54 5.17
C ASP A 161 -35.00 31.82 4.09
N ASP A 162 -35.34 31.98 2.81
CA ASP A 162 -34.59 31.43 1.68
C ASP A 162 -33.21 32.11 1.54
N ASN A 163 -33.15 33.44 1.67
CA ASN A 163 -31.88 34.17 1.68
C ASN A 163 -30.98 33.70 2.84
N GLU A 164 -31.56 33.50 4.04
CA GLU A 164 -30.83 33.05 5.22
C GLU A 164 -30.28 31.63 5.05
N LYS A 165 -31.09 30.70 4.54
CA LYS A 165 -30.62 29.35 4.19
C LYS A 165 -29.52 29.37 3.14
N GLN A 166 -29.67 30.19 2.09
CA GLN A 166 -28.64 30.33 1.07
C GLN A 166 -27.34 30.86 1.66
N MET A 167 -27.41 31.88 2.52
CA MET A 167 -26.24 32.43 3.23
C MET A 167 -25.57 31.36 4.09
N GLU A 168 -26.34 30.59 4.86
CA GLU A 168 -25.78 29.52 5.70
C GLU A 168 -25.07 28.45 4.86
N LEU A 169 -25.63 28.06 3.72
CA LEU A 169 -24.99 27.13 2.79
C LEU A 169 -23.67 27.68 2.23
N GLN A 170 -23.63 28.97 1.84
CA GLN A 170 -22.39 29.60 1.38
C GLN A 170 -21.32 29.61 2.46
N LYS A 171 -21.68 29.97 3.71
CA LYS A 171 -20.74 30.01 4.83
C LYS A 171 -20.13 28.65 5.14
N ARG A 172 -20.95 27.59 5.14
CA ARG A 172 -20.48 26.22 5.35
C ARG A 172 -19.52 25.80 4.24
N PHE A 173 -19.90 26.05 2.98
CA PHE A 173 -19.06 25.74 1.84
C PHE A 173 -17.75 26.53 1.85
N LEU A 174 -17.77 27.81 2.25
CA LEU A 174 -16.56 28.62 2.42
C LEU A 174 -15.61 27.99 3.45
N ALA A 175 -16.13 27.60 4.62
CA ALA A 175 -15.32 26.95 5.66
C ALA A 175 -14.70 25.63 5.18
N GLU A 176 -15.44 24.84 4.40
CA GLU A 176 -14.93 23.62 3.77
C GLU A 176 -13.79 23.93 2.78
N GLN A 177 -13.95 24.96 1.93
CA GLN A 177 -12.89 25.36 0.99
C GLN A 177 -11.64 25.91 1.69
N GLU A 178 -11.81 26.67 2.79
CA GLU A 178 -10.67 27.14 3.59
C GLU A 178 -9.92 25.99 4.26
N GLN A 179 -10.64 24.96 4.75
CA GLN A 179 -10.02 23.75 5.28
C GLN A 179 -9.29 22.97 4.19
N GLU A 180 -9.88 22.87 3.00
CA GLU A 180 -9.24 22.23 1.84
C GLU A 180 -7.95 22.96 1.45
N LYS A 181 -7.98 24.29 1.39
CA LYS A 181 -6.77 25.11 1.13
C LYS A 181 -5.67 24.80 2.13
N LYS A 182 -5.99 24.72 3.43
CA LYS A 182 -5.02 24.37 4.48
C LYS A 182 -4.47 22.95 4.31
N ARG A 183 -5.34 21.98 4.00
CA ARG A 183 -4.95 20.58 3.77
C ARG A 183 -3.99 20.45 2.58
N VAL A 184 -4.29 21.13 1.47
CA VAL A 184 -3.43 21.14 0.28
C VAL A 184 -2.10 21.82 0.57
N ALA A 185 -2.12 22.99 1.23
CA ALA A 185 -0.90 23.68 1.64
C ALA A 185 0.00 22.79 2.52
N GLN A 186 -0.56 22.16 3.54
CA GLN A 186 0.18 21.26 4.43
C GLN A 186 0.80 20.08 3.68
N ARG A 187 0.06 19.47 2.73
CA ARG A 187 0.60 18.39 1.90
C ARG A 187 1.82 18.84 1.07
N PHE A 188 1.76 20.03 0.48
CA PHE A 188 2.90 20.61 -0.24
C PHE A 188 4.06 20.92 0.70
N ASP A 189 3.80 21.38 1.93
CA ASP A 189 4.84 21.69 2.90
C ASP A 189 5.56 20.40 3.37
N GLU A 190 4.82 19.30 3.58
CA GLU A 190 5.38 17.97 3.88
C GLU A 190 6.19 17.40 2.70
N GLU A 191 5.70 17.57 1.47
CA GLU A 191 6.42 17.16 0.25
C GLU A 191 7.70 17.97 0.06
N LEU A 192 7.67 19.29 0.30
CA LEU A 192 8.80 20.18 0.25
C LEU A 192 9.88 19.79 1.26
N ALA A 193 9.50 19.48 2.50
CA ALA A 193 10.46 19.05 3.53
C ALA A 193 11.24 17.80 3.09
N LYS A 194 10.57 16.86 2.43
CA LYS A 194 11.22 15.66 1.86
C LYS A 194 12.10 16.01 0.66
N LEU A 195 11.63 16.86 -0.26
CA LEU A 195 12.39 17.30 -1.43
C LEU A 195 13.67 18.05 -1.03
N GLN A 196 13.63 18.90 -0.01
CA GLN A 196 14.82 19.60 0.51
C GLN A 196 15.92 18.62 0.95
N GLN A 197 15.55 17.53 1.62
CA GLN A 197 16.50 16.48 1.99
C GLN A 197 17.06 15.76 0.75
N LEU A 198 16.21 15.49 -0.25
CA LEU A 198 16.64 14.80 -1.47
C LEU A 198 17.53 15.67 -2.37
N TRP A 199 17.23 16.95 -2.54
CA TRP A 199 18.05 17.89 -3.31
C TRP A 199 19.41 18.14 -2.64
N SER A 200 19.44 18.29 -1.30
CA SER A 200 20.71 18.45 -0.57
C SER A 200 21.60 17.21 -0.65
N ALA A 201 21.02 16.01 -0.68
CA ALA A 201 21.75 14.77 -0.89
C ALA A 201 22.26 14.59 -2.34
N GLN A 202 21.69 15.30 -3.33
CA GLN A 202 22.10 15.24 -4.73
C GLN A 202 23.24 16.18 -5.09
N VAL A 203 23.38 17.30 -4.37
CA VAL A 203 24.52 18.20 -4.57
C VAL A 203 25.76 17.46 -4.07
N PRO A 204 26.70 17.03 -4.95
CA PRO A 204 27.92 16.43 -4.47
C PRO A 204 28.59 17.43 -3.54
N ALA A 205 28.92 17.00 -2.33
CA ALA A 205 29.78 17.77 -1.45
C ALA A 205 31.10 17.95 -2.22
N ASN A 206 31.30 19.13 -2.81
CA ASN A 206 32.55 19.50 -3.45
C ASN A 206 33.70 19.19 -2.47
N ARG A 207 34.46 18.14 -2.78
CA ARG A 207 35.78 17.84 -2.24
C ARG A 207 36.75 17.88 -3.40
#